data_AF-A0AAX3P073-F1
#
_entry.id   AF-A0AAX3P073-F1
#
_cell.length_a   1.000
_cell.length_b   1.000
_cell.length_c   1.000
_cell.angle_alpha   90.00
_cell.angle_beta   90.00
_cell.angle_gamma   90.00
#
_symmetry.space_group_name_H-M   'P 1'
#
loop_
_entity.id
_entity.type
_entity.pdbx_description
1 polymer ?
#
loop_
_entity_poly.entity_id
_entity_poly.type
_entity_poly.pdbx_seq_one_letter_code
_entity_poly.pdbx_strand_id
1 'polypeptide(L)'
;MFDSGVKIPFAIQVSTGAIVSVDEVDRGLRCGCRCPSCNALLVARKGEKRTHYFAHHDDSGKDCKLAFETSVRLMLLSRLDTLTSISTPSRTLPFGNERRRVSERRSGIIVRHVPQATSQGTAAGLFQVVNSPKHHLALHFPAVEDPLTPHWLDQFVAQHPGCGVLAVDYAEFAWHLNSDERPEGMDTISWVFTLLSQQSSCLSWIYHPHDQHKLAQWQAEKLAREQQEAERQAQWQQELEARQREERAKQDRIWAWRKKQKQERLERERRARDPVELQRMKEEALLREEREQSLMDRAPPPDAAPTVTSQPQGSMSLGYCRYCRLPPNNSGLDEQGFCYRELCVQSRSPKPASVATSRYQYGQARYASRHWTDWAEDPDPPRDRSNDCPHCGGDKGKGVRGWWCEHCEPNG
;
A
#
# COMPACT_ATOMS: atom_id res chain seq x y z
N MET A 1 -2.95 24.59 -51.29
CA MET A 1 -1.77 24.91 -50.46
C MET A 1 -1.33 23.62 -49.79
N PHE A 2 -0.41 22.87 -50.40
CA PHE A 2 0.08 21.61 -49.85
C PHE A 2 1.39 21.88 -49.10
N ASP A 3 1.28 22.30 -47.84
CA ASP A 3 2.45 22.40 -46.96
C ASP A 3 2.05 21.93 -45.55
N SER A 4 2.03 20.62 -45.38
CA SER A 4 2.06 19.94 -44.07
C SER A 4 2.96 18.71 -44.18
N GLY A 5 3.92 18.75 -45.11
CA GLY A 5 4.78 17.63 -45.44
C GLY A 5 5.85 17.45 -44.37
N VAL A 6 5.88 16.25 -43.79
CA VAL A 6 6.96 15.78 -42.92
C VAL A 6 8.31 16.11 -43.57
N LYS A 7 9.15 16.91 -42.91
CA LYS A 7 10.50 17.24 -43.38
C LYS A 7 11.43 16.06 -43.10
N ILE A 8 11.93 15.41 -44.14
CA ILE A 8 12.72 14.18 -44.00
C ILE A 8 14.22 14.54 -44.04
N PRO A 9 15.02 14.24 -43.01
CA PRO A 9 16.45 14.59 -43.00
C PRO A 9 17.34 13.63 -43.82
N PHE A 10 16.97 12.35 -43.91
CA PHE A 10 17.79 11.31 -44.53
C PHE A 10 17.00 10.50 -45.56
N ALA A 11 17.68 9.99 -46.58
CA ALA A 11 17.05 9.20 -47.64
C ALA A 11 17.96 8.06 -48.11
N ILE A 12 17.39 7.09 -48.83
CA ILE A 12 18.17 6.06 -49.51
C ILE A 12 18.54 6.58 -50.90
N GLN A 13 19.84 6.68 -51.21
CA GLN A 13 20.29 7.01 -52.55
C GLN A 13 20.18 5.79 -53.46
N VAL A 14 19.49 5.89 -54.59
CA VAL A 14 19.17 4.74 -55.45
C VAL A 14 20.43 4.13 -56.09
N SER A 15 21.42 4.93 -56.43
CA SER A 15 22.65 4.45 -57.08
C SER A 15 23.55 3.62 -56.18
N THR A 16 23.58 3.92 -54.88
CA THR A 16 24.49 3.29 -53.91
C THR A 16 23.78 2.38 -52.92
N GLY A 17 22.47 2.57 -52.73
CA GLY A 17 21.70 1.95 -51.65
C GLY A 17 22.02 2.51 -50.26
N ALA A 18 22.88 3.52 -50.16
CA ALA A 18 23.31 4.09 -48.88
C ALA A 18 22.27 5.08 -48.32
N ILE A 19 22.19 5.15 -46.98
CA ILE A 19 21.51 6.25 -46.30
C ILE A 19 22.38 7.49 -46.40
N VAL A 20 21.82 8.56 -46.95
CA VAL A 20 22.47 9.85 -47.18
C VAL A 20 21.70 10.99 -46.52
N SER A 21 22.42 12.02 -46.09
CA SER A 21 21.86 13.30 -45.66
C SER A 21 21.42 14.12 -46.84
N VAL A 22 20.40 14.96 -46.61
CA VAL A 22 20.04 15.99 -47.58
C VAL A 22 21.22 16.88 -47.94
N ASP A 23 22.16 17.12 -47.02
CA ASP A 23 23.32 17.97 -47.29
C ASP A 23 24.28 17.37 -48.34
N GLU A 24 24.33 16.04 -48.47
CA GLU A 24 25.28 15.29 -49.30
C GLU A 24 24.87 15.15 -50.78
N VAL A 25 23.62 15.48 -51.12
CA VAL A 25 23.04 15.19 -52.46
C VAL A 25 22.81 16.43 -53.33
N ASP A 26 22.60 16.25 -54.62
CA ASP A 26 22.17 17.33 -55.52
C ASP A 26 20.81 17.91 -55.11
N ARG A 27 20.57 19.20 -55.38
CA ARG A 27 19.25 19.83 -55.19
C ARG A 27 18.21 19.24 -56.16
N GLY A 28 16.97 19.15 -55.70
CA GLY A 28 15.83 18.74 -56.52
C GLY A 28 15.77 17.23 -56.73
N LEU A 29 15.18 16.80 -57.86
CA LEU A 29 15.05 15.39 -58.22
C LEU A 29 16.37 14.73 -58.63
N ARG A 30 17.38 15.55 -58.94
CA ARG A 30 18.73 15.09 -59.22
C ARG A 30 19.39 14.38 -58.03
N CYS A 31 18.85 14.52 -56.81
CA CYS A 31 19.30 13.75 -55.66
C CYS A 31 19.20 12.23 -55.88
N GLY A 32 18.28 11.76 -56.73
CA GLY A 32 18.09 10.34 -57.01
C GLY A 32 17.79 9.52 -55.76
N CYS A 33 17.00 10.07 -54.83
CA CYS A 33 16.76 9.50 -53.51
C CYS A 33 15.33 8.98 -53.34
N ARG A 34 15.16 7.96 -52.49
CA ARG A 34 13.87 7.37 -52.12
C ARG A 34 13.62 7.42 -50.62
N CYS A 35 12.35 7.52 -50.25
CA CYS A 35 11.91 7.51 -48.87
C CYS A 35 12.21 6.15 -48.23
N PRO A 36 12.93 6.10 -47.10
CA PRO A 36 13.24 4.82 -46.47
C PRO A 36 12.03 4.08 -45.90
N SER A 37 10.88 4.76 -45.73
CA SER A 37 9.64 4.18 -45.24
C SER A 37 8.74 3.66 -46.37
N CYS A 38 8.33 4.51 -47.31
CA CYS A 38 7.37 4.14 -48.36
C CYS A 38 8.00 3.87 -49.73
N ASN A 39 9.32 4.03 -49.86
CA ASN A 39 10.09 3.87 -51.11
C ASN A 39 9.71 4.84 -52.25
N ALA A 40 8.84 5.82 -52.00
CA ALA A 40 8.47 6.88 -52.93
C ALA A 40 9.66 7.78 -53.28
N LEU A 41 9.59 8.42 -54.46
CA LEU A 41 10.63 9.34 -54.92
C LEU A 41 10.66 10.61 -54.05
N LEU A 42 11.86 11.05 -53.70
CA LEU A 42 12.07 12.27 -52.93
C LEU A 42 12.66 13.39 -53.79
N VAL A 43 12.35 14.63 -53.39
CA VAL A 43 12.96 15.85 -53.90
C VAL A 43 13.77 16.52 -52.79
N ALA A 44 15.04 16.79 -53.04
CA ALA A 44 15.90 17.50 -52.09
C ALA A 44 15.62 19.01 -52.15
N ARG A 45 15.00 19.56 -51.10
CA ARG A 45 14.72 21.00 -50.97
C ARG A 45 15.85 21.66 -50.17
N LYS A 46 16.70 22.39 -50.88
CA LYS A 46 17.83 23.14 -50.33
C LYS A 46 17.64 24.64 -50.55
N GLY A 47 18.01 25.46 -49.56
CA GLY A 47 17.91 26.91 -49.64
C GLY A 47 18.72 27.60 -48.55
N GLU A 48 19.20 28.81 -48.84
CA GLU A 48 20.11 29.55 -47.94
C GLU A 48 19.48 29.96 -46.61
N LYS A 49 18.15 30.17 -46.58
CA LYS A 49 17.41 30.65 -45.40
C LYS A 49 16.59 29.57 -44.69
N ARG A 50 16.47 28.36 -45.26
CA ARG A 50 15.59 27.31 -44.75
C ARG A 50 16.40 26.03 -44.59
N THR A 51 16.22 25.33 -43.47
CA THR A 51 16.80 24.02 -43.22
C THR A 51 16.58 23.12 -44.42
N HIS A 52 17.64 22.43 -44.85
CA HIS A 52 17.57 21.47 -45.93
C HIS A 52 16.72 20.27 -45.50
N TYR A 53 15.86 19.78 -46.39
CA TYR A 53 15.10 18.56 -46.15
C TYR A 53 14.72 17.87 -47.46
N PHE A 54 14.41 16.58 -47.38
CA PHE A 54 13.72 15.86 -48.43
C PHE A 54 12.20 15.97 -48.25
N ALA A 55 11.49 16.07 -49.37
CA ALA A 55 10.04 15.96 -49.42
C ALA A 55 9.64 14.89 -50.44
N HIS A 56 8.46 14.30 -50.29
CA HIS A 56 7.88 13.47 -51.35
C HIS A 56 7.66 14.32 -52.61
N HIS A 57 8.06 13.76 -53.75
CA HIS A 57 7.92 14.44 -55.05
C HIS A 57 6.46 14.53 -55.49
N ASP A 58 5.70 13.45 -55.29
CA ASP A 58 4.32 13.29 -55.75
C ASP A 58 3.46 12.60 -54.67
N ASP A 59 2.20 12.36 -55.00
CA ASP A 59 1.20 11.82 -54.08
C ASP A 59 1.48 10.37 -53.64
N SER A 60 2.45 9.66 -54.24
CA SER A 60 2.80 8.29 -53.82
C SER A 60 3.31 8.20 -52.38
N GLY A 61 3.76 9.33 -51.81
CA GLY A 61 4.18 9.44 -50.41
C GLY A 61 3.28 10.31 -49.54
N LYS A 62 2.09 10.70 -50.01
CA LYS A 62 1.21 11.69 -49.34
C LYS A 62 0.85 11.31 -47.91
N ASP A 63 0.61 10.02 -47.66
CA ASP A 63 0.20 9.49 -46.34
C ASP A 63 1.36 8.83 -45.58
N CYS A 64 2.61 9.06 -46.01
CA CYS A 64 3.78 8.45 -45.38
C CYS A 64 4.16 9.15 -44.07
N LYS A 65 3.46 8.79 -42.99
CA LYS A 65 3.66 9.36 -41.63
C LYS A 65 4.99 8.95 -40.99
N LEU A 66 5.52 7.78 -41.34
CA LEU A 66 6.72 7.20 -40.72
C LEU A 66 8.04 7.68 -41.35
N ALA A 67 7.98 8.61 -42.31
CA ALA A 67 9.13 9.00 -43.12
C ALA A 67 10.27 9.57 -42.27
N PHE A 68 9.95 10.45 -41.31
CA PHE A 68 10.94 11.08 -40.45
C PHE A 68 11.64 10.04 -39.55
N GLU A 69 10.88 9.34 -38.72
CA GLU A 69 11.44 8.41 -37.72
C GLU A 69 12.24 7.29 -38.37
N THR A 70 11.72 6.70 -39.46
CA THR A 70 12.41 5.65 -40.21
C THR A 70 13.73 6.18 -40.79
N SER A 71 13.75 7.42 -41.29
CA SER A 71 14.97 8.01 -41.85
C SER A 71 16.06 8.24 -40.79
N VAL A 72 15.68 8.76 -39.61
CA VAL A 72 16.62 8.99 -38.50
C VAL A 72 17.12 7.66 -37.94
N ARG A 73 16.22 6.69 -37.75
CA ARG A 73 16.55 5.34 -37.30
C ARG A 73 17.60 4.67 -38.19
N LEU A 74 17.35 4.62 -39.50
CA LEU A 74 18.27 3.97 -40.44
C LEU A 74 19.60 4.72 -40.56
N MET A 75 19.58 6.05 -40.50
CA MET A 75 20.82 6.83 -40.45
C MET A 75 21.67 6.45 -39.24
N LEU A 76 21.09 6.48 -38.04
CA LEU A 76 21.82 6.14 -36.81
C LEU A 76 22.38 4.72 -36.85
N LEU A 77 21.58 3.75 -37.30
CA LEU A 77 22.02 2.36 -37.47
C LEU A 77 23.17 2.23 -38.47
N SER A 78 23.15 2.99 -39.56
CA SER A 78 24.20 2.94 -40.59
C SER A 78 25.54 3.57 -40.17
N ARG A 79 25.56 4.31 -39.06
CA ARG A 79 26.71 5.12 -38.62
C ARG A 79 27.08 4.91 -37.14
N LEU A 80 26.66 3.80 -36.53
CA LEU A 80 26.92 3.49 -35.11
C LEU A 80 28.41 3.52 -34.73
N ASP A 81 29.27 3.11 -35.66
CA ASP A 81 30.72 3.09 -35.51
C ASP A 81 31.35 4.49 -35.38
N THR A 82 30.67 5.52 -35.88
CA THR A 82 31.14 6.91 -35.80
C THR A 82 30.74 7.62 -34.49
N LEU A 83 29.85 7.01 -33.70
CA LEU A 83 29.40 7.58 -32.43
C LEU A 83 30.46 7.41 -31.34
N THR A 84 31.06 8.52 -30.91
CA THR A 84 32.16 8.54 -29.92
C THR A 84 31.74 9.06 -28.55
N SER A 85 30.55 9.64 -28.44
CA SER A 85 30.04 10.24 -27.22
C SER A 85 28.53 10.08 -27.12
N ILE A 86 28.04 9.81 -25.90
CA ILE A 86 26.63 9.62 -25.61
C ILE A 86 26.25 10.42 -24.36
N SER A 87 25.06 11.01 -24.36
CA SER A 87 24.42 11.54 -23.17
C SER A 87 23.42 10.53 -22.61
N THR A 88 23.20 10.57 -21.30
CA THR A 88 22.23 9.73 -20.61
C THR A 88 21.33 10.59 -19.74
N PRO A 89 20.00 10.37 -19.76
CA PRO A 89 19.08 11.10 -18.89
C PRO A 89 19.26 10.68 -17.43
N SER A 90 18.62 11.42 -16.52
CA SER A 90 18.46 10.93 -15.15
C SER A 90 17.54 9.71 -15.13
N ARG A 91 17.85 8.74 -14.27
CA ARG A 91 16.98 7.59 -14.01
C ARG A 91 16.24 7.81 -12.70
N THR A 92 14.91 7.71 -12.73
CA THR A 92 14.07 7.71 -11.53
C THR A 92 13.18 6.48 -11.51
N LEU A 93 12.97 5.92 -10.33
CA LEU A 93 12.07 4.79 -10.10
C LEU A 93 10.96 5.20 -9.11
N PRO A 94 9.73 4.70 -9.29
CA PRO A 94 8.69 4.84 -8.29
C PRO A 94 9.05 4.06 -7.02
N PHE A 95 8.89 4.69 -5.86
CA PHE A 95 9.08 4.05 -4.56
C PHE A 95 8.08 4.62 -3.54
N GLY A 96 7.03 3.86 -3.23
CA GLY A 96 5.88 4.37 -2.49
C GLY A 96 5.16 5.45 -3.30
N ASN A 97 4.92 6.61 -2.67
CA ASN A 97 4.26 7.76 -3.31
C ASN A 97 5.26 8.76 -3.93
N GLU A 98 6.55 8.43 -3.95
CA GLU A 98 7.61 9.31 -4.43
C GLU A 98 8.32 8.70 -5.65
N ARG A 99 8.96 9.54 -6.46
CA ARG A 99 9.95 9.11 -7.45
C ARG A 99 11.35 9.36 -6.90
N ARG A 100 12.14 8.30 -6.74
CA ARG A 100 13.51 8.40 -6.24
C ARG A 100 14.51 8.27 -7.37
N ARG A 101 15.58 9.07 -7.30
CA ARG A 101 16.62 9.13 -8.31
C ARG A 101 17.62 7.99 -8.14
N VAL A 102 17.79 7.18 -9.18
CA VAL A 102 18.79 6.11 -9.29
C VAL A 102 20.12 6.67 -9.79
N SER A 103 20.07 7.50 -10.84
CA SER A 103 21.24 8.14 -11.43
C SER A 103 20.92 9.54 -11.95
N GLU A 104 21.95 10.38 -12.00
CA GLU A 104 21.88 11.74 -12.56
C GLU A 104 22.09 11.74 -14.08
N ARG A 105 21.61 12.79 -14.73
CA ARG A 105 21.92 13.07 -16.14
C ARG A 105 23.45 13.17 -16.29
N ARG A 106 23.99 12.56 -17.35
CA ARG A 106 25.39 12.70 -17.73
C ARG A 106 25.50 12.95 -19.21
N SER A 107 26.17 14.03 -19.60
CA SER A 107 26.47 14.35 -21.01
C SER A 107 27.92 14.00 -21.34
N GLY A 108 28.24 13.81 -22.62
CA GLY A 108 29.62 13.68 -23.05
C GLY A 108 30.31 12.38 -22.60
N ILE A 109 29.57 11.29 -22.39
CA ILE A 109 30.17 10.00 -22.01
C ILE A 109 30.92 9.45 -23.21
N ILE A 110 32.24 9.42 -23.13
CA ILE A 110 33.10 8.90 -24.19
C ILE A 110 32.90 7.40 -24.30
N VAL A 111 32.53 6.95 -25.50
CA VAL A 111 32.23 5.57 -25.82
C VAL A 111 32.99 5.07 -27.04
N ARG A 112 33.13 3.75 -27.13
CA ARG A 112 33.66 3.05 -28.29
C ARG A 112 32.68 1.98 -28.74
N HIS A 113 32.32 1.98 -30.02
CA HIS A 113 31.47 0.94 -30.60
C HIS A 113 32.12 -0.45 -30.46
N VAL A 114 31.31 -1.43 -30.08
CA VAL A 114 31.68 -2.84 -29.94
C VAL A 114 30.94 -3.62 -31.02
N PRO A 115 31.63 -4.10 -32.07
CA PRO A 115 31.01 -4.91 -33.10
C PRO A 115 30.34 -6.16 -32.52
N GLN A 116 29.14 -6.47 -33.00
CA GLN A 116 28.37 -7.62 -32.56
C GLN A 116 28.35 -8.69 -33.66
N ALA A 117 28.60 -9.94 -33.28
CA ALA A 117 28.62 -11.08 -34.22
C ALA A 117 27.21 -11.49 -34.69
N THR A 118 26.18 -11.13 -33.93
CA THR A 118 24.77 -11.41 -34.23
C THR A 118 23.95 -10.14 -34.06
N SER A 119 22.94 -9.97 -34.91
CA SER A 119 21.90 -8.94 -34.78
C SER A 119 20.65 -9.46 -34.07
N GLN A 120 20.57 -10.77 -33.82
CA GLN A 120 19.42 -11.39 -33.16
C GLN A 120 19.62 -11.47 -31.65
N GLY A 121 18.58 -11.12 -30.88
CA GLY A 121 18.57 -11.26 -29.42
C GLY A 121 19.44 -10.24 -28.68
N THR A 122 19.83 -9.14 -29.34
CA THR A 122 20.71 -8.12 -28.75
C THR A 122 20.29 -6.71 -29.20
N ALA A 123 20.75 -5.69 -28.47
CA ALA A 123 20.63 -4.31 -28.89
C ALA A 123 21.44 -4.07 -30.18
N ALA A 124 20.96 -3.17 -31.04
CA ALA A 124 21.59 -2.93 -32.35
C ALA A 124 22.89 -2.11 -32.26
N GLY A 125 23.05 -1.29 -31.22
CA GLY A 125 24.31 -0.60 -30.95
C GLY A 125 24.84 -0.97 -29.58
N LEU A 126 26.05 -1.54 -29.51
CA LEU A 126 26.75 -1.81 -28.25
C LEU A 126 27.99 -0.93 -28.14
N PHE A 127 28.16 -0.33 -26.97
CA PHE A 127 29.21 0.66 -26.73
C PHE A 127 29.90 0.38 -25.40
N GLN A 128 31.23 0.39 -25.40
CA GLN A 128 32.04 0.35 -24.18
C GLN A 128 32.33 1.77 -23.70
N VAL A 129 32.16 2.04 -22.41
CA VAL A 129 32.54 3.34 -21.82
C VAL A 129 34.06 3.40 -21.67
N VAL A 130 34.71 4.37 -22.32
CA VAL A 130 36.18 4.44 -22.40
C VAL A 130 36.81 4.61 -21.02
N ASN A 131 36.26 5.50 -20.20
CA ASN A 131 36.75 5.76 -18.84
C ASN A 131 36.32 4.70 -17.82
N SER A 132 35.56 3.68 -18.24
CA SER A 132 35.13 2.61 -17.36
C SER A 132 34.91 1.31 -18.15
N PRO A 133 35.99 0.55 -18.45
CA PRO A 133 35.93 -0.58 -19.38
C PRO A 133 34.96 -1.70 -18.99
N LYS A 134 34.58 -1.76 -17.70
CA LYS A 134 33.60 -2.72 -17.17
C LYS A 134 32.16 -2.35 -17.52
N HIS A 135 31.89 -1.09 -17.83
CA HIS A 135 30.55 -0.59 -18.12
C HIS A 135 30.32 -0.48 -19.62
N HIS A 136 29.13 -0.90 -20.02
CA HIS A 136 28.68 -0.84 -21.40
C HIS A 136 27.35 -0.11 -21.47
N LEU A 137 27.12 0.58 -22.59
CA LEU A 137 25.85 1.16 -22.96
C LEU A 137 25.36 0.50 -24.24
N ALA A 138 24.10 0.10 -24.24
CA ALA A 138 23.42 -0.46 -25.39
C ALA A 138 22.35 0.53 -25.85
N LEU A 139 22.25 0.73 -27.17
CA LEU A 139 21.23 1.55 -27.81
C LEU A 139 20.23 0.65 -28.53
N HIS A 140 18.97 0.76 -28.14
CA HIS A 140 17.82 0.19 -28.81
C HIS A 140 17.19 1.23 -29.74
N PHE A 141 16.88 0.80 -30.96
CA PHE A 141 16.29 1.61 -32.01
C PHE A 141 14.88 1.06 -32.31
N PRO A 142 13.87 1.43 -31.50
CA PRO A 142 12.52 0.91 -31.66
C PRO A 142 12.02 1.20 -33.07
N ALA A 143 11.35 0.24 -33.73
CA ALA A 143 10.55 0.61 -34.89
C ALA A 143 9.32 1.41 -34.41
N VAL A 144 8.69 2.16 -35.30
CA VAL A 144 7.58 3.08 -34.92
C VAL A 144 6.41 2.35 -34.25
N GLU A 145 6.19 1.09 -34.61
CA GLU A 145 5.10 0.26 -34.07
C GLU A 145 5.59 -0.76 -33.03
N ASP A 146 6.90 -0.79 -32.75
CA ASP A 146 7.45 -1.72 -31.77
C ASP A 146 7.24 -1.19 -30.34
N PRO A 147 7.03 -2.09 -29.36
CA PRO A 147 7.05 -1.69 -27.96
C PRO A 147 8.44 -1.11 -27.61
N LEU A 148 8.44 -0.07 -26.77
CA LEU A 148 9.68 0.54 -26.27
C LEU A 148 10.58 -0.46 -25.54
N THR A 149 9.98 -1.48 -24.91
CA THR A 149 10.67 -2.59 -24.27
C THR A 149 10.75 -3.77 -25.23
N PRO A 150 11.94 -4.07 -25.78
CA PRO A 150 12.09 -5.15 -26.74
C PRO A 150 12.09 -6.52 -26.05
N HIS A 151 11.57 -7.55 -26.74
CA HIS A 151 11.48 -8.92 -26.23
C HIS A 151 12.83 -9.54 -25.83
N TRP A 152 13.93 -9.07 -26.40
CA TRP A 152 15.28 -9.55 -26.07
C TRP A 152 15.84 -8.93 -24.78
N LEU A 153 15.20 -7.90 -24.22
CA LEU A 153 15.78 -7.11 -23.12
C LEU A 153 16.12 -7.97 -21.90
N ASP A 154 15.16 -8.75 -21.41
CA ASP A 154 15.33 -9.55 -20.18
C ASP A 154 16.47 -10.57 -20.31
N GLN A 155 16.53 -11.27 -21.44
CA GLN A 155 17.60 -12.23 -21.70
C GLN A 155 18.96 -11.53 -21.83
N PHE A 156 19.01 -10.38 -22.52
CA PHE A 156 20.23 -9.60 -22.71
C PHE A 156 20.77 -9.08 -21.37
N VAL A 157 19.93 -8.49 -20.52
CA VAL A 157 20.38 -7.92 -19.23
C VAL A 157 20.79 -9.01 -18.24
N ALA A 158 20.18 -10.20 -18.32
CA ALA A 158 20.61 -11.35 -17.52
C ALA A 158 22.04 -11.81 -17.89
N GLN A 159 22.39 -11.74 -19.18
CA GLN A 159 23.74 -12.08 -19.67
C GLN A 159 24.73 -10.93 -19.46
N HIS A 160 24.25 -9.68 -19.40
CA HIS A 160 25.05 -8.47 -19.30
C HIS A 160 24.57 -7.53 -18.18
N PRO A 161 24.64 -7.95 -16.89
CA PRO A 161 24.04 -7.20 -15.78
C PRO A 161 24.61 -5.81 -15.57
N GLY A 162 25.86 -5.56 -16.00
CA GLY A 162 26.53 -4.25 -15.95
C GLY A 162 26.29 -3.34 -17.16
N CYS A 163 25.49 -3.77 -18.14
CA CYS A 163 25.18 -2.99 -19.34
C CYS A 163 23.90 -2.18 -19.14
N GLY A 164 23.98 -0.86 -19.29
CA GLY A 164 22.78 -0.01 -19.33
C GLY A 164 22.18 -0.02 -20.74
N VAL A 165 20.86 -0.09 -20.84
CA VAL A 165 20.16 -0.11 -22.14
C VAL A 165 19.27 1.12 -22.25
N LEU A 166 19.48 1.88 -23.31
CA LEU A 166 18.75 3.10 -23.65
C LEU A 166 17.99 2.89 -24.95
N ALA A 167 16.78 3.44 -25.05
CA ALA A 167 16.05 3.54 -26.30
C ALA A 167 16.19 4.95 -26.89
N VAL A 168 16.28 5.03 -28.21
CA VAL A 168 16.28 6.29 -28.95
C VAL A 168 14.87 6.87 -29.03
N ASP A 169 14.73 8.14 -28.68
CA ASP A 169 13.48 8.89 -28.78
C ASP A 169 13.48 9.77 -30.04
N TYR A 170 12.79 9.34 -31.09
CA TYR A 170 12.77 10.06 -32.38
C TYR A 170 12.00 11.38 -32.33
N ALA A 171 11.04 11.54 -31.42
CA ALA A 171 10.23 12.74 -31.33
C ALA A 171 11.10 13.96 -30.94
N GLU A 172 12.07 13.75 -30.06
CA GLU A 172 13.01 14.78 -29.63
C GLU A 172 13.93 15.25 -30.78
N PHE A 173 14.36 14.34 -31.66
CA PHE A 173 15.09 14.73 -32.87
C PHE A 173 14.24 15.58 -33.82
N ALA A 174 12.94 15.29 -33.92
CA ALA A 174 12.05 16.08 -34.77
C ALA A 174 11.99 17.53 -34.32
N TRP A 175 12.03 17.78 -33.01
CA TRP A 175 12.07 19.13 -32.47
C TRP A 175 13.40 19.84 -32.83
N HIS A 176 14.54 19.22 -32.50
CA HIS A 176 15.86 19.81 -32.73
C HIS A 176 16.27 19.95 -34.20
N LEU A 177 15.78 19.08 -35.10
CA LEU A 177 16.07 19.18 -36.54
C LEU A 177 15.20 20.23 -37.24
N ASN A 178 14.10 20.65 -36.60
CA ASN A 178 13.22 21.70 -37.11
C ASN A 178 13.46 23.06 -36.45
N SER A 179 14.28 23.12 -35.41
CA SER A 179 14.68 24.36 -34.73
C SER A 179 15.86 25.04 -35.42
N ASP A 180 16.11 26.30 -35.07
CA ASP A 180 17.26 27.09 -35.53
C ASP A 180 18.52 26.87 -34.65
N GLU A 181 18.54 25.78 -33.85
CA GLU A 181 19.64 25.48 -32.91
C GLU A 181 20.88 24.88 -33.59
N ARG A 182 20.73 24.39 -34.82
CA ARG A 182 21.84 23.77 -35.55
C ARG A 182 22.93 24.82 -35.85
N PRO A 183 24.18 24.62 -35.42
CA PRO A 183 25.28 25.55 -35.70
C PRO A 183 25.50 25.77 -37.20
N GLU A 184 25.88 26.99 -37.57
CA GLU A 184 26.17 27.35 -38.96
C GLU A 184 27.32 26.50 -39.53
N GLY A 185 27.16 25.98 -40.75
CA GLY A 185 28.15 25.13 -41.41
C GLY A 185 28.20 23.67 -40.92
N MET A 186 27.40 23.29 -39.92
CA MET A 186 27.32 21.90 -39.45
C MET A 186 26.37 21.07 -40.32
N ASP A 187 26.84 19.93 -40.81
CA ASP A 187 26.01 18.99 -41.56
C ASP A 187 24.99 18.27 -40.66
N THR A 188 23.92 17.76 -41.26
CA THR A 188 22.82 17.11 -40.54
C THR A 188 23.24 15.85 -39.78
N ILE A 189 24.23 15.08 -40.25
CA ILE A 189 24.70 13.85 -39.56
C ILE A 189 25.45 14.24 -38.29
N SER A 190 26.43 15.14 -38.42
CA SER A 190 27.18 15.68 -37.29
C SER A 190 26.25 16.30 -36.25
N TRP A 191 25.21 17.02 -36.69
CA TRP A 191 24.22 17.59 -35.78
C TRP A 191 23.47 16.52 -34.98
N VAL A 192 22.97 15.46 -35.63
CA VAL A 192 22.28 14.36 -34.93
C VAL A 192 23.19 13.68 -33.90
N PHE A 193 24.48 13.51 -34.18
CA PHE A 193 25.42 12.97 -33.19
C PHE A 193 25.75 13.93 -32.06
N THR A 194 25.83 15.23 -32.34
CA THR A 194 25.94 16.25 -31.29
C THR A 194 24.71 16.20 -30.37
N LEU A 195 23.50 16.02 -30.92
CA LEU A 195 22.29 15.84 -30.12
C LEU A 195 22.38 14.60 -29.23
N LEU A 196 22.76 13.43 -29.75
CA LEU A 196 22.98 12.24 -28.91
C LEU A 196 24.03 12.45 -27.81
N SER A 197 25.06 13.26 -28.07
CA SER A 197 26.16 13.52 -27.15
C SER A 197 25.82 14.54 -26.04
N GLN A 198 24.89 15.47 -26.31
CA GLN A 198 24.62 16.63 -25.45
C GLN A 198 23.19 16.64 -24.90
N GLN A 199 22.20 16.25 -25.71
CA GLN A 199 20.79 16.29 -25.36
C GLN A 199 20.34 14.96 -24.76
N SER A 200 20.11 14.97 -23.45
CA SER A 200 19.71 13.75 -22.76
C SER A 200 18.27 13.32 -23.02
N SER A 201 17.45 14.14 -23.68
CA SER A 201 16.05 13.79 -23.98
C SER A 201 15.95 12.84 -25.16
N CYS A 202 16.89 12.89 -26.10
CA CYS A 202 16.97 11.98 -27.26
C CYS A 202 17.15 10.50 -26.90
N LEU A 203 17.40 10.18 -25.64
CA LEU A 203 17.60 8.83 -25.13
C LEU A 203 16.79 8.63 -23.85
N SER A 204 16.19 7.45 -23.69
CA SER A 204 15.42 7.06 -22.51
C SER A 204 15.91 5.74 -21.93
N TRP A 205 16.00 5.65 -20.60
CA TRP A 205 16.40 4.40 -19.94
C TRP A 205 15.30 3.34 -20.04
N ILE A 206 15.56 2.25 -20.75
CA ILE A 206 14.72 1.03 -20.70
C ILE A 206 15.25 0.02 -19.70
N TYR A 207 16.56 0.05 -19.41
CA TYR A 207 17.17 -0.67 -18.29
C TYR A 207 18.40 0.08 -17.77
N HIS A 208 18.52 0.19 -16.44
CA HIS A 208 19.70 0.76 -15.80
C HIS A 208 20.28 -0.22 -14.77
N PRO A 209 21.61 -0.51 -14.80
CA PRO A 209 22.21 -1.60 -14.04
C PRO A 209 22.12 -1.44 -12.52
N HIS A 210 21.89 -0.21 -12.04
CA HIS A 210 21.72 0.07 -10.61
C HIS A 210 20.26 0.07 -10.14
N ASP A 211 19.28 -0.18 -11.01
CA ASP A 211 17.85 -0.11 -10.65
C ASP A 211 17.51 -1.08 -9.51
N GLN A 212 17.86 -2.36 -9.66
CA GLN A 212 17.59 -3.38 -8.65
C GLN A 212 18.33 -3.11 -7.34
N HIS A 213 19.60 -2.75 -7.42
CA HIS A 213 20.40 -2.44 -6.23
C HIS A 213 19.83 -1.24 -5.45
N LYS A 214 19.44 -0.16 -6.15
CA LYS A 214 18.84 1.01 -5.51
C LYS A 214 17.48 0.70 -4.90
N LEU A 215 16.65 -0.09 -5.58
CA LEU A 215 15.37 -0.51 -5.04
C LEU A 215 15.54 -1.32 -3.75
N ALA A 216 16.44 -2.31 -3.76
CA ALA A 216 16.76 -3.11 -2.58
C ALA A 216 17.31 -2.25 -1.43
N GLN A 217 18.19 -1.29 -1.74
CA GLN A 217 18.71 -0.32 -0.78
C GLN A 217 17.56 0.46 -0.11
N TRP A 218 16.65 1.04 -0.90
CA TRP A 218 15.54 1.82 -0.36
C TRP A 218 14.53 0.96 0.44
N GLN A 219 14.30 -0.28 0.01
CA GLN A 219 13.46 -1.24 0.75
C GLN A 219 14.07 -1.56 2.12
N ALA A 220 15.38 -1.84 2.17
CA ALA A 220 16.09 -2.09 3.42
C ALA A 220 16.07 -0.86 4.36
N GLU A 221 16.28 0.34 3.80
CA GLU A 221 16.18 1.59 4.56
C GLU A 221 14.78 1.80 5.15
N LYS A 222 13.72 1.53 4.36
CA LYS A 222 12.34 1.63 4.83
C LYS A 222 12.05 0.62 5.95
N LEU A 223 12.41 -0.64 5.76
CA LEU A 223 12.22 -1.70 6.75
C LEU A 223 12.96 -1.39 8.06
N ALA A 224 14.20 -0.89 7.96
CA ALA A 224 14.97 -0.48 9.14
C ALA A 224 14.29 0.65 9.91
N ARG A 225 13.68 1.63 9.22
CA ARG A 225 12.92 2.71 9.88
C ARG A 225 11.68 2.17 10.60
N GLU A 226 10.92 1.28 9.95
CA GLU A 226 9.73 0.64 10.54
C GLU A 226 10.09 -0.21 11.76
N GLN A 227 11.20 -0.94 11.71
CA GLN A 227 11.72 -1.71 12.85
C GLN A 227 12.10 -0.80 14.01
N GLN A 228 12.84 0.27 13.75
CA GLN A 228 13.21 1.26 14.78
C GLN A 228 11.97 1.93 15.41
N GLU A 229 10.93 2.21 14.62
CA GLU A 229 9.67 2.74 15.12
C GLU A 229 8.93 1.73 16.00
N ALA A 230 8.84 0.47 15.57
CA ALA A 230 8.23 -0.60 16.34
C ALA A 230 8.97 -0.86 17.67
N GLU A 231 10.31 -0.85 17.65
CA GLU A 231 11.14 -0.96 18.86
C GLU A 231 10.88 0.21 19.82
N ARG A 232 10.85 1.45 19.32
CA ARG A 232 10.51 2.62 20.15
C ARG A 232 9.10 2.52 20.74
N GLN A 233 8.12 2.05 19.96
CA GLN A 233 6.75 1.84 20.43
C GLN A 233 6.67 0.75 21.50
N ALA A 234 7.38 -0.37 21.30
CA ALA A 234 7.46 -1.45 22.27
C ALA A 234 8.13 -1.00 23.58
N GLN A 235 9.22 -0.24 23.49
CA GLN A 235 9.89 0.34 24.67
C GLN A 235 8.94 1.28 25.43
N TRP A 236 8.26 2.18 24.72
CA TRP A 236 7.25 3.07 25.30
C TRP A 236 6.10 2.31 25.99
N GLN A 237 5.60 1.25 25.35
CA GLN A 237 4.56 0.39 25.94
C GLN A 237 5.05 -0.31 27.22
N GLN A 238 6.28 -0.84 27.21
CA GLN A 238 6.88 -1.47 28.39
C GLN A 238 7.03 -0.48 29.55
N GLU A 239 7.49 0.75 29.28
CA GLU A 239 7.59 1.81 30.29
C GLU A 239 6.21 2.17 30.87
N LEU A 240 5.19 2.30 30.02
CA LEU A 240 3.82 2.55 30.47
C LEU A 240 3.29 1.42 31.35
N GLU A 241 3.49 0.16 30.94
CA GLU A 241 3.10 -0.99 31.76
C GLU A 241 3.82 -1.02 33.09
N ALA A 242 5.12 -0.73 33.11
CA ALA A 242 5.92 -0.66 34.33
C ALA A 242 5.37 0.42 35.28
N ARG A 243 5.10 1.62 34.78
CA ARG A 243 4.46 2.70 35.57
C ARG A 243 3.11 2.28 36.13
N GLN A 244 2.25 1.66 35.32
CA GLN A 244 0.96 1.16 35.78
C GLN A 244 1.10 0.05 36.84
N ARG A 245 2.09 -0.84 36.70
CA ARG A 245 2.38 -1.88 37.70
C ARG A 245 2.83 -1.25 39.01
N GLU A 246 3.71 -0.25 38.96
CA GLU A 246 4.14 0.49 40.16
C GLU A 246 2.99 1.23 40.84
N GLU A 247 2.12 1.88 40.08
CA GLU A 247 0.93 2.56 40.62
C GLU A 247 -0.04 1.58 41.26
N ARG A 248 -0.33 0.45 40.61
CA ARG A 248 -1.13 -0.64 41.19
C ARG A 248 -0.50 -1.15 42.48
N ALA A 249 0.80 -1.41 42.49
CA ALA A 249 1.52 -1.83 43.69
C ALA A 249 1.44 -0.78 44.82
N LYS A 250 1.52 0.52 44.50
CA LYS A 250 1.31 1.61 45.48
C LYS A 250 -0.13 1.58 46.03
N GLN A 251 -1.13 1.44 45.17
CA GLN A 251 -2.53 1.36 45.58
C GLN A 251 -2.81 0.13 46.44
N ASP A 252 -2.27 -1.04 46.07
CA ASP A 252 -2.39 -2.28 46.82
C ASP A 252 -1.75 -2.16 48.20
N ARG A 253 -0.58 -1.51 48.31
CA ARG A 253 0.07 -1.22 49.60
C ARG A 253 -0.81 -0.33 50.48
N ILE A 254 -1.40 0.73 49.92
CA ILE A 254 -2.32 1.63 50.66
C ILE A 254 -3.55 0.86 51.12
N TRP A 255 -4.15 0.05 50.24
CA TRP A 255 -5.33 -0.75 50.56
C TRP A 255 -5.03 -1.79 51.65
N ALA A 256 -3.92 -2.51 51.54
CA ALA A 256 -3.48 -3.48 52.54
C ALA A 256 -3.25 -2.83 53.90
N TRP A 257 -2.62 -1.64 53.94
CA TRP A 257 -2.45 -0.86 55.16
C TRP A 257 -3.81 -0.47 55.78
N ARG A 258 -4.75 0.07 54.98
CA ARG A 258 -6.11 0.42 55.45
C ARG A 258 -6.86 -0.80 55.99
N LYS A 259 -6.76 -1.94 55.32
CA LYS A 259 -7.39 -3.21 55.74
C LYS A 259 -6.82 -3.69 57.07
N LYS A 260 -5.49 -3.66 57.23
CA LYS A 260 -4.81 -4.00 58.49
C LYS A 260 -5.25 -3.08 59.63
N GLN A 261 -5.29 -1.76 59.41
CA GLN A 261 -5.78 -0.80 60.40
C GLN A 261 -7.24 -1.07 60.82
N LYS A 262 -8.11 -1.41 59.86
CA LYS A 262 -9.50 -1.77 60.16
C LYS A 262 -9.58 -3.07 60.98
N GLN A 263 -8.78 -4.08 60.65
CA GLN A 263 -8.72 -5.34 61.40
C GLN A 263 -8.22 -5.10 62.83
N GLU A 264 -7.13 -4.34 63.01
CA GLU A 264 -6.61 -3.97 64.33
C GLU A 264 -7.65 -3.20 65.16
N ARG A 265 -8.40 -2.27 64.54
CA ARG A 265 -9.48 -1.54 65.22
C ARG A 265 -10.61 -2.47 65.67
N LEU A 266 -11.11 -3.32 64.77
CA LEU A 266 -12.17 -4.30 65.09
C LEU A 266 -11.72 -5.28 66.17
N GLU A 267 -10.44 -5.68 66.17
CA GLU A 267 -9.88 -6.53 67.21
C GLU A 267 -9.79 -5.82 68.56
N ARG A 268 -9.38 -4.54 68.59
CA ARG A 268 -9.42 -3.73 69.82
C ARG A 268 -10.84 -3.58 70.36
N GLU A 269 -11.82 -3.30 69.49
CA GLU A 269 -13.24 -3.21 69.86
C GLU A 269 -13.75 -4.55 70.42
N ARG A 270 -13.41 -5.69 69.81
CA ARG A 270 -13.75 -7.02 70.31
C ARG A 270 -13.14 -7.28 71.69
N ARG A 271 -11.83 -7.05 71.85
CA ARG A 271 -11.13 -7.21 73.14
C ARG A 271 -11.67 -6.29 74.24
N ALA A 272 -12.20 -5.12 73.89
CA ALA A 272 -12.86 -4.24 74.85
C ALA A 272 -14.29 -4.68 75.20
N ARG A 273 -14.98 -5.37 74.27
CA ARG A 273 -16.32 -5.93 74.50
C ARG A 273 -16.27 -7.21 75.33
N ASP A 274 -15.25 -8.06 75.18
CA ASP A 274 -15.14 -9.36 75.88
C ASP A 274 -15.28 -9.24 77.42
N PRO A 275 -14.60 -8.31 78.14
CA PRO A 275 -14.76 -8.16 79.59
C PRO A 275 -16.14 -7.62 79.98
N VAL A 276 -16.71 -6.72 79.18
CA VAL A 276 -18.03 -6.11 79.42
C VAL A 276 -19.13 -7.14 79.23
N GLU A 277 -19.07 -7.95 78.17
CA GLU A 277 -20.00 -9.06 77.96
C GLU A 277 -19.83 -10.14 79.03
N LEU A 278 -18.60 -10.48 79.42
CA LEU A 278 -18.37 -11.44 80.50
C LEU A 278 -18.94 -10.95 81.84
N GLN A 279 -18.82 -9.65 82.14
CA GLN A 279 -19.41 -9.06 83.34
C GLN A 279 -20.94 -9.04 83.28
N ARG A 280 -21.53 -8.68 82.13
CA ARG A 280 -22.97 -8.77 81.91
C ARG A 280 -23.51 -10.20 82.07
N MET A 281 -22.80 -11.21 81.55
CA MET A 281 -23.18 -12.62 81.72
C MET A 281 -23.12 -13.07 83.19
N LYS A 282 -22.15 -12.56 83.97
CA LYS A 282 -22.09 -12.82 85.42
C LYS A 282 -23.25 -12.17 86.16
N GLU A 283 -23.62 -10.94 85.83
CA GLU A 283 -24.77 -10.24 86.41
C GLU A 283 -26.10 -10.92 86.04
N GLU A 284 -26.29 -11.33 84.77
CA GLU A 284 -27.46 -12.10 84.32
C GLU A 284 -27.54 -13.46 85.04
N ALA A 285 -26.42 -14.13 85.29
CA ALA A 285 -26.38 -15.38 86.04
C ALA A 285 -26.79 -15.18 87.51
N LEU A 286 -26.29 -14.13 88.17
CA LEU A 286 -26.70 -13.78 89.54
C LEU A 286 -28.19 -13.47 89.62
N LEU A 287 -28.73 -12.66 88.70
CA LEU A 287 -30.17 -12.35 88.63
C LEU A 287 -31.02 -13.60 88.38
N ARG A 288 -30.50 -14.57 87.62
CA ARG A 288 -31.18 -15.85 87.40
C ARG A 288 -31.19 -16.69 88.67
N GLU A 289 -30.06 -16.77 89.37
CA GLU A 289 -29.91 -17.45 90.65
C GLU A 289 -30.82 -16.81 91.72
N GLU A 290 -30.95 -15.49 91.71
CA GLU A 290 -31.83 -14.71 92.59
C GLU A 290 -33.32 -14.90 92.22
N ARG A 291 -33.67 -15.02 90.93
CA ARG A 291 -35.01 -15.47 90.51
C ARG A 291 -35.31 -16.89 90.93
N GLU A 292 -34.34 -17.80 90.79
CA GLU A 292 -34.48 -19.19 91.21
C GLU A 292 -34.62 -19.29 92.74
N GLN A 293 -33.88 -18.49 93.52
CA GLN A 293 -34.06 -18.33 94.98
C GLN A 293 -35.39 -17.67 95.35
N SER A 294 -35.83 -16.65 94.63
CA SER A 294 -37.14 -16.01 94.84
C SER A 294 -38.31 -16.95 94.49
N LEU A 295 -38.11 -17.85 93.52
CA LEU A 295 -39.02 -18.97 93.25
C LEU A 295 -38.96 -20.04 94.35
N MET A 296 -37.83 -20.21 95.05
CA MET A 296 -37.69 -21.12 96.20
C MET A 296 -38.26 -20.55 97.52
N ASP A 297 -38.26 -19.22 97.73
CA ASP A 297 -38.76 -18.55 98.95
C ASP A 297 -40.27 -18.26 98.95
N ARG A 298 -40.99 -18.70 97.91
CA ARG A 298 -42.45 -18.52 97.81
C ARG A 298 -43.15 -19.78 97.31
N ALA A 299 -43.20 -20.80 98.16
CA ALA A 299 -44.13 -21.93 98.03
C ALA A 299 -44.55 -22.41 99.43
N PRO A 300 -45.86 -22.45 99.75
CA PRO A 300 -46.59 -23.73 99.64
C PRO A 300 -48.10 -23.54 99.33
N PRO A 301 -48.98 -24.58 99.34
CA PRO A 301 -48.79 -26.03 99.42
C PRO A 301 -49.48 -26.80 98.25
N PRO A 302 -49.34 -28.14 98.21
CA PRO A 302 -49.84 -29.00 97.13
C PRO A 302 -51.29 -29.45 97.36
N ASP A 303 -52.06 -29.66 96.29
CA ASP A 303 -53.11 -30.69 96.22
C ASP A 303 -53.69 -30.89 94.81
N ALA A 304 -54.00 -32.16 94.53
CA ALA A 304 -54.97 -32.70 93.57
C ALA A 304 -54.75 -32.58 92.04
N ALA A 305 -54.41 -33.72 91.42
CA ALA A 305 -54.81 -34.13 90.06
C ALA A 305 -56.34 -34.42 89.99
N PRO A 306 -57.00 -34.77 88.87
CA PRO A 306 -56.63 -34.90 87.43
C PRO A 306 -57.61 -34.08 86.51
N THR A 307 -57.52 -34.00 85.18
CA THR A 307 -58.05 -34.97 84.21
C THR A 307 -58.00 -34.34 82.80
N VAL A 308 -57.40 -35.08 81.86
CA VAL A 308 -57.65 -35.18 80.42
C VAL A 308 -58.59 -34.16 79.76
N THR A 309 -58.09 -33.44 78.73
CA THR A 309 -58.84 -33.35 77.46
C THR A 309 -57.88 -33.33 76.27
N SER A 310 -58.28 -34.12 75.30
CA SER A 310 -57.66 -34.56 74.07
C SER A 310 -57.59 -33.49 72.97
N GLN A 311 -56.47 -33.55 72.23
CA GLN A 311 -56.37 -33.45 70.76
C GLN A 311 -56.59 -32.08 70.07
N PRO A 312 -56.06 -31.91 68.84
CA PRO A 312 -54.87 -32.52 68.22
C PRO A 312 -54.03 -31.47 67.43
N GLN A 313 -52.98 -31.94 66.74
CA GLN A 313 -52.33 -31.27 65.57
C GLN A 313 -51.47 -30.04 65.91
N GLY A 314 -50.31 -29.78 65.31
CA GLY A 314 -49.46 -30.47 64.35
C GLY A 314 -48.05 -29.91 64.61
N SER A 315 -46.98 -30.70 64.48
CA SER A 315 -46.23 -30.76 63.23
C SER A 315 -46.26 -29.43 62.47
N MET A 316 -45.14 -28.71 62.48
CA MET A 316 -44.45 -28.22 61.28
C MET A 316 -43.33 -27.29 61.74
N SER A 317 -42.09 -27.77 61.68
CA SER A 317 -40.92 -26.90 61.73
C SER A 317 -41.01 -25.93 60.55
N LEU A 318 -41.00 -24.63 60.83
CA LEU A 318 -40.91 -23.61 59.79
C LEU A 318 -39.52 -23.69 59.13
N GLY A 319 -39.41 -24.52 58.09
CA GLY A 319 -38.25 -24.56 57.23
C GLY A 319 -38.20 -23.30 56.37
N TYR A 320 -37.18 -22.48 56.55
CA TYR A 320 -36.91 -21.36 55.64
C TYR A 320 -36.17 -21.87 54.40
N CYS A 321 -36.46 -21.29 53.23
CA CYS A 321 -35.73 -21.60 52.01
C CYS A 321 -34.23 -21.29 52.16
N ARG A 322 -33.34 -22.24 51.83
CA ARG A 322 -31.88 -22.05 51.91
C ARG A 322 -31.34 -20.91 51.06
N TYR A 323 -31.99 -20.56 49.96
CA TYR A 323 -31.56 -19.51 49.04
C TYR A 323 -32.03 -18.11 49.48
N CYS A 324 -33.34 -17.92 49.59
CA CYS A 324 -33.93 -16.61 49.84
C CYS A 324 -34.23 -16.35 51.33
N ARG A 325 -34.14 -17.36 52.19
CA ARG A 325 -34.45 -17.32 53.64
C ARG A 325 -35.85 -16.83 53.99
N LEU A 326 -36.78 -16.90 53.04
CA LEU A 326 -38.19 -16.62 53.27
C LEU A 326 -38.95 -17.91 53.59
N PRO A 327 -40.05 -17.81 54.35
CA PRO A 327 -40.94 -18.95 54.57
C PRO A 327 -41.52 -19.45 53.23
N PRO A 328 -41.78 -20.75 53.10
CA PRO A 328 -42.33 -21.33 51.88
C PRO A 328 -43.72 -20.73 51.60
N ASN A 329 -44.00 -20.43 50.33
CA ASN A 329 -45.37 -20.17 49.89
C ASN A 329 -46.16 -21.49 49.90
N ASN A 330 -47.46 -21.47 49.55
CA ASN A 330 -48.36 -22.64 49.51
C ASN A 330 -47.84 -23.91 48.80
N SER A 331 -46.71 -23.82 48.09
CA SER A 331 -46.02 -24.89 47.37
C SER A 331 -45.01 -25.69 48.21
N GLY A 332 -44.71 -25.30 49.45
CA GLY A 332 -43.73 -25.98 50.32
C GLY A 332 -42.26 -25.78 49.93
N LEU A 333 -41.35 -26.49 50.62
CA LEU A 333 -39.95 -26.67 50.24
C LEU A 333 -39.78 -28.02 49.53
N ASP A 334 -38.81 -28.14 48.64
CA ASP A 334 -38.41 -29.44 48.09
C ASP A 334 -37.51 -30.24 49.05
N GLU A 335 -37.13 -31.47 48.66
CA GLU A 335 -36.27 -32.36 49.43
C GLU A 335 -34.87 -31.77 49.74
N GLN A 336 -34.47 -30.72 49.03
CA GLN A 336 -33.17 -30.04 49.18
C GLN A 336 -33.27 -28.75 50.02
N GLY A 337 -34.47 -28.40 50.52
CA GLY A 337 -34.72 -27.32 51.49
C GLY A 337 -34.97 -25.95 50.88
N PHE A 338 -35.69 -25.88 49.76
CA PHE A 338 -35.49 -24.84 48.75
C PHE A 338 -36.86 -24.55 48.07
N CYS A 339 -37.35 -23.30 48.06
CA CYS A 339 -38.73 -22.98 47.60
C CYS A 339 -38.88 -22.83 46.07
N TYR A 340 -40.11 -22.93 45.55
CA TYR A 340 -40.44 -22.90 44.12
C TYR A 340 -40.63 -21.50 43.48
N ARG A 341 -40.16 -20.43 44.12
CA ARG A 341 -40.16 -19.10 43.48
C ARG A 341 -39.15 -19.07 42.33
N GLU A 342 -39.44 -18.36 41.24
CA GLU A 342 -38.63 -18.36 40.01
C GLU A 342 -37.13 -18.16 40.26
N LEU A 343 -36.75 -17.17 41.08
CA LEU A 343 -35.34 -16.89 41.42
C LEU A 343 -34.64 -18.05 42.15
N CYS A 344 -35.38 -18.82 42.95
CA CYS A 344 -34.86 -19.98 43.68
C CYS A 344 -34.77 -21.24 42.81
N VAL A 345 -35.57 -21.31 41.73
CA VAL A 345 -35.51 -22.41 40.75
C VAL A 345 -34.36 -22.16 39.77
N GLN A 346 -34.19 -20.92 39.30
CA GLN A 346 -33.11 -20.53 38.38
C GLN A 346 -31.71 -20.69 38.98
N SER A 347 -31.55 -20.56 40.30
CA SER A 347 -30.26 -20.75 40.98
C SER A 347 -29.76 -22.20 40.99
N ARG A 348 -30.62 -23.17 40.60
CA ARG A 348 -30.32 -24.61 40.60
C ARG A 348 -30.17 -25.21 39.21
N SER A 349 -30.54 -24.46 38.17
CA SER A 349 -30.28 -24.88 36.79
C SER A 349 -28.77 -24.83 36.52
N PRO A 350 -28.16 -25.90 35.97
CA PRO A 350 -26.79 -25.85 35.49
C PRO A 350 -26.68 -24.74 34.43
N LYS A 351 -25.82 -23.74 34.67
CA LYS A 351 -25.53 -22.73 33.64
C LYS A 351 -24.94 -23.46 32.42
N PRO A 352 -25.44 -23.25 31.20
CA PRO A 352 -24.72 -23.69 30.01
C PRO A 352 -23.36 -22.98 30.02
N ALA A 353 -22.30 -23.76 29.78
CA ALA A 353 -20.94 -23.25 29.71
C ALA A 353 -20.90 -22.09 28.70
N SER A 354 -20.55 -20.89 29.16
CA SER A 354 -20.26 -19.77 28.28
C SER A 354 -18.99 -20.10 27.51
N VAL A 355 -19.15 -20.57 26.28
CA VAL A 355 -18.06 -20.64 25.31
C VAL A 355 -17.57 -19.21 25.14
N ALA A 356 -16.37 -18.96 25.63
CA ALA A 356 -15.64 -17.73 25.41
C ALA A 356 -15.44 -17.57 23.90
N THR A 357 -16.15 -16.63 23.30
CA THR A 357 -15.85 -16.11 21.97
C THR A 357 -14.54 -15.34 22.08
N SER A 358 -13.44 -16.08 21.94
CA SER A 358 -12.11 -15.52 21.75
C SER A 358 -12.10 -14.74 20.44
N ARG A 359 -11.74 -13.47 20.56
CA ARG A 359 -11.45 -12.52 19.48
C ARG A 359 -10.14 -12.94 18.80
N TYR A 360 -10.11 -14.10 18.14
CA TYR A 360 -8.98 -14.59 17.34
C TYR A 360 -9.43 -15.76 16.45
N GLN A 361 -10.36 -15.48 15.51
CA GLN A 361 -10.68 -16.41 14.42
C GLN A 361 -11.36 -15.67 13.26
N TYR A 362 -10.63 -14.75 12.65
CA TYR A 362 -10.86 -14.29 11.27
C TYR A 362 -9.48 -13.93 10.72
N GLY A 363 -8.88 -14.84 9.96
CA GLY A 363 -7.56 -14.57 9.38
C GLY A 363 -6.73 -15.77 8.95
N GLN A 364 -7.29 -16.96 8.75
CA GLN A 364 -6.60 -18.05 8.06
C GLN A 364 -7.58 -18.91 7.27
N ALA A 365 -8.02 -18.41 6.12
CA ALA A 365 -8.47 -19.21 4.99
C ALA A 365 -8.62 -18.30 3.77
N ARG A 366 -7.59 -18.26 2.93
CA ARG A 366 -7.60 -18.04 1.47
C ARG A 366 -6.28 -17.43 1.04
N TYR A 367 -5.27 -18.26 0.78
CA TYR A 367 -4.29 -18.06 -0.29
C TYR A 367 -3.49 -19.34 -0.48
N ALA A 368 -4.14 -20.33 -1.07
CA ALA A 368 -3.48 -21.40 -1.82
C ALA A 368 -4.55 -22.13 -2.63
N SER A 369 -4.80 -21.69 -3.87
CA SER A 369 -4.85 -22.54 -5.08
C SER A 369 -5.58 -21.87 -6.25
N ARG A 370 -4.92 -21.95 -7.42
CA ARG A 370 -5.43 -21.87 -8.81
C ARG A 370 -5.72 -20.46 -9.34
N HIS A 371 -4.91 -19.92 -10.27
CA HIS A 371 -4.68 -20.28 -11.69
C HIS A 371 -5.92 -20.03 -12.58
N TRP A 372 -5.85 -18.88 -13.29
CA TRP A 372 -6.46 -18.45 -14.55
C TRP A 372 -7.71 -19.16 -15.10
N THR A 373 -8.81 -18.39 -15.29
CA THR A 373 -9.59 -18.29 -16.54
C THR A 373 -10.61 -17.14 -16.47
N ASP A 374 -10.72 -16.44 -17.61
CA ASP A 374 -11.83 -15.65 -18.17
C ASP A 374 -12.46 -14.39 -17.51
N TRP A 375 -12.25 -13.29 -18.22
CA TRP A 375 -13.15 -12.16 -18.56
C TRP A 375 -14.57 -12.15 -17.98
N ALA A 376 -14.91 -11.07 -17.26
CA ALA A 376 -16.09 -10.20 -17.48
C ALA A 376 -16.41 -9.33 -16.24
N GLU A 377 -16.70 -8.06 -16.50
CA GLU A 377 -17.50 -7.10 -15.71
C GLU A 377 -16.87 -6.47 -14.44
N ASP A 378 -16.45 -5.22 -14.59
CA ASP A 378 -16.15 -4.27 -13.51
C ASP A 378 -17.42 -3.96 -12.68
N PRO A 379 -17.34 -3.88 -11.34
CA PRO A 379 -18.45 -3.41 -10.52
C PRO A 379 -18.52 -1.88 -10.49
N ASP A 380 -19.70 -1.33 -10.79
CA ASP A 380 -20.06 0.09 -10.73
C ASP A 380 -19.69 0.76 -9.38
N PRO A 381 -19.28 2.04 -9.38
CA PRO A 381 -19.05 2.81 -8.16
C PRO A 381 -20.36 3.23 -7.47
N PRO A 382 -20.32 3.57 -6.16
CA PRO A 382 -21.51 3.69 -5.34
C PRO A 382 -22.36 4.92 -5.71
N ARG A 383 -23.67 4.70 -5.88
CA ARG A 383 -24.68 5.74 -6.18
C ARG A 383 -24.89 6.66 -4.97
N ASP A 384 -24.41 7.90 -5.07
CA ASP A 384 -24.85 9.01 -4.23
C ASP A 384 -26.29 9.42 -4.63
N ARG A 385 -27.15 9.61 -3.63
CA ARG A 385 -28.59 9.92 -3.76
C ARG A 385 -28.88 11.43 -3.64
N SER A 386 -27.89 12.29 -3.82
CA SER A 386 -28.09 13.72 -4.01
C SER A 386 -28.59 14.00 -5.44
N ASN A 387 -29.65 14.78 -5.58
CA ASN A 387 -30.26 15.11 -6.88
C ASN A 387 -29.56 16.32 -7.54
N ASP A 388 -28.33 16.61 -7.11
CA ASP A 388 -27.57 17.81 -7.43
C ASP A 388 -26.37 17.46 -8.31
N CYS A 389 -26.03 18.35 -9.24
CA CYS A 389 -24.91 18.23 -10.16
C CYS A 389 -23.60 18.33 -9.38
N PRO A 390 -22.68 17.35 -9.47
CA PRO A 390 -21.46 17.31 -8.66
C PRO A 390 -20.45 18.43 -8.98
N HIS A 391 -20.62 19.18 -10.08
CA HIS A 391 -19.75 20.29 -10.44
C HIS A 391 -20.20 21.64 -9.89
N CYS A 392 -21.52 21.88 -9.82
CA CYS A 392 -22.06 23.21 -9.55
C CYS A 392 -23.20 23.22 -8.51
N GLY A 393 -23.70 22.05 -8.11
CA GLY A 393 -24.80 21.92 -7.14
C GLY A 393 -26.20 22.22 -7.70
N GLY A 394 -26.38 22.42 -9.01
CA GLY A 394 -27.70 22.61 -9.63
C GLY A 394 -28.43 21.30 -9.97
N ASP A 395 -29.68 21.34 -10.41
CA ASP A 395 -30.48 20.12 -10.66
C ASP A 395 -29.80 19.11 -11.63
N LYS A 396 -29.68 17.87 -11.18
CA LYS A 396 -29.15 16.74 -11.97
C LYS A 396 -30.17 16.28 -13.02
N GLY A 397 -29.68 15.79 -14.17
CA GLY A 397 -30.48 14.93 -15.06
C GLY A 397 -31.06 15.57 -16.33
N LYS A 398 -30.65 16.79 -16.70
CA LYS A 398 -31.06 17.40 -17.99
C LYS A 398 -30.06 17.22 -19.15
N GLY A 399 -28.82 16.81 -18.88
CA GLY A 399 -27.84 16.45 -19.91
C GLY A 399 -28.02 15.03 -20.46
N VAL A 400 -27.48 14.74 -21.64
CA VAL A 400 -27.73 13.50 -22.41
C VAL A 400 -27.33 12.23 -21.65
N ARG A 401 -26.33 12.33 -20.77
CA ARG A 401 -25.84 11.20 -19.94
C ARG A 401 -26.46 11.15 -18.54
N GLY A 402 -27.33 12.09 -18.16
CA GLY A 402 -28.05 12.11 -16.88
C GLY A 402 -27.21 12.38 -15.61
N TRP A 403 -25.90 12.60 -15.75
CA TRP A 403 -24.98 12.80 -14.62
C TRP A 403 -24.61 14.27 -14.33
N TRP A 404 -24.73 15.17 -15.32
CA TRP A 404 -24.40 16.60 -15.20
C TRP A 404 -25.64 17.46 -15.53
N CYS A 405 -25.62 18.74 -15.13
CA CYS A 405 -26.58 19.74 -15.64
C CYS A 405 -26.14 20.25 -17.02
N GLU A 406 -27.07 20.82 -17.80
CA GLU A 406 -26.82 21.30 -19.18
C GLU A 406 -25.65 22.30 -19.29
N HIS A 407 -25.32 23.03 -18.23
CA HIS A 407 -24.23 24.00 -18.22
C HIS A 407 -22.85 23.43 -17.87
N CYS A 408 -22.80 22.28 -17.19
CA CYS A 408 -21.55 21.66 -16.75
C CYS A 408 -21.18 20.42 -17.58
N GLU A 409 -21.94 20.14 -18.64
CA GLU A 409 -21.59 19.10 -19.59
C GLU A 409 -20.38 19.57 -20.42
N PRO A 410 -19.24 18.86 -20.40
CA PRO A 410 -18.13 19.20 -21.28
C PRO A 410 -18.54 18.85 -22.71
N ASN A 411 -18.57 19.86 -23.59
CA ASN A 411 -18.65 19.61 -25.03
C ASN A 411 -17.44 18.72 -25.38
N GLY A 412 -17.75 17.54 -25.93
CA GLY A 412 -16.81 16.42 -26.10
C GLY A 412 -15.56 16.75 -26.91
#